data_AF-A0AAE8SY08-F1
#
_entry.id   AF-A0AAE8SY08-F1
#
_cell.length_a   1.000
_cell.length_b   1.000
_cell.length_c   1.000
_cell.angle_alpha   90.00
_cell.angle_beta   90.00
_cell.angle_gamma   90.00
#
_symmetry.space_group_name_H-M   'P 1'
#
loop_
_entity.id
_entity.type
_entity.pdbx_description
1 polymer ?
#
loop_
_entity_poly.entity_id
_entity_poly.type
_entity_poly.pdbx_seq_one_letter_code
_entity_poly.pdbx_strand_id
1 'polypeptide(L)'
;MSGVVSPSALTANDEHLMNVLFDPGSSVSKRGAIIDSGLQALPDIEPQQLQALRAREALIIKPLDSQDPLREAVENAIVQLTELLDTNPAYPSAYMNRAQARRLLISQSNHTFHETSVRNVQLVLSDLTKTIELAAPTSPSAPVSSFQAELLSKAYTHRAYVMHMMSKPGNPSGIVQRLSGGGGVQTLEDMASRDFFMGGIYGDAIAKEMAVATNPYAKMCGAIVKEALKQEISHSLDSRGKDL
;
A
#
# COMPACT_ATOMS: atom_id res chain seq x y z
N MET A 1 18.98 54.90 15.35
CA MET A 1 18.95 54.28 14.01
C MET A 1 18.78 52.78 14.22
N SER A 2 17.54 52.29 14.24
CA SER A 2 17.24 50.86 14.44
C SER A 2 17.26 50.15 13.09
N GLY A 3 18.24 49.26 12.91
CA GLY A 3 18.26 48.31 11.80
C GLY A 3 17.30 47.16 12.09
N VAL A 4 16.19 47.13 11.36
CA VAL A 4 15.27 45.99 11.35
C VAL A 4 15.96 44.86 10.59
N VAL A 5 16.34 43.79 11.29
CA VAL A 5 16.81 42.55 10.66
C VAL A 5 15.57 41.84 10.10
N SER A 6 15.43 41.85 8.77
CA SER A 6 14.41 41.05 8.09
C SER A 6 14.73 39.56 8.24
N PRO A 7 13.75 38.69 8.53
CA PRO A 7 13.98 37.26 8.56
C PRO A 7 14.39 36.78 7.16
N SER A 8 15.49 36.05 7.07
CA SER A 8 15.95 35.42 5.83
C SER A 8 14.82 34.59 5.24
N ALA A 9 14.24 35.08 4.15
CA ALA A 9 13.25 34.33 3.38
C ALA A 9 13.94 33.05 2.89
N LEU A 10 13.45 31.90 3.36
CA LEU A 10 13.88 30.61 2.87
C LEU A 10 13.73 30.60 1.34
N THR A 11 14.71 30.07 0.61
CA THR A 11 14.55 29.95 -0.84
C THR A 11 13.41 28.98 -1.14
N ALA A 12 12.76 29.10 -2.31
CA ALA A 12 11.68 28.18 -2.69
C ALA A 12 12.12 26.70 -2.65
N ASN A 13 13.42 26.44 -2.86
CA ASN A 13 14.01 25.12 -2.72
C ASN A 13 14.13 24.68 -1.25
N ASP A 14 14.53 25.57 -0.34
CA ASP A 14 14.62 25.29 1.10
C ASP A 14 13.23 25.13 1.73
N GLU A 15 12.26 25.95 1.32
CA GLU A 15 10.87 25.81 1.74
C GLU A 15 10.27 24.50 1.23
N HIS A 16 10.63 24.07 0.02
CA HIS A 16 10.26 22.75 -0.48
C HIS A 16 10.90 21.62 0.33
N LEU A 17 12.20 21.71 0.60
CA LEU A 17 12.92 20.71 1.40
C LEU A 17 12.35 20.62 2.81
N MET A 18 12.08 21.74 3.47
CA MET A 18 11.47 21.79 4.80
C MET A 18 10.05 21.24 4.78
N ASN A 19 9.22 21.59 3.78
CA ASN A 19 7.89 21.00 3.64
C ASN A 19 7.94 19.49 3.37
N VAL A 20 8.93 18.98 2.62
CA VAL A 20 9.14 17.53 2.45
C VAL A 20 9.59 16.88 3.76
N LEU A 21 10.35 17.60 4.60
CA LEU A 21 10.89 17.12 5.87
C LEU A 21 9.83 17.08 6.98
N PHE A 22 8.94 18.08 7.04
CA PHE A 22 7.91 18.24 8.07
C PHE A 22 6.51 17.79 7.63
N ASP A 23 6.24 17.73 6.34
CA ASP A 23 5.02 17.18 5.73
C ASP A 23 5.39 16.25 4.55
N PRO A 24 5.87 15.04 4.83
CA PRO A 24 6.19 14.06 3.79
C PRO A 24 4.97 13.73 2.90
N GLY A 25 3.73 13.94 3.38
CA GLY A 25 2.49 13.75 2.64
C GLY A 25 2.25 14.80 1.54
N SER A 26 2.77 16.02 1.70
CA SER A 26 2.74 17.07 0.67
C SER A 26 3.52 16.67 -0.60
N SER A 27 4.62 15.92 -0.44
CA SER A 27 5.49 15.48 -1.54
C SER A 27 4.85 14.38 -2.41
N VAL A 28 4.00 13.55 -1.81
CA VAL A 28 3.19 12.53 -2.50
C VAL A 28 2.07 13.23 -3.29
N SER A 29 1.45 14.24 -2.69
CA SER A 29 0.37 15.01 -3.32
C SER A 29 0.84 15.85 -4.51
N LYS A 30 2.10 16.28 -4.55
CA LYS A 30 2.71 16.99 -5.70
C LYS A 30 3.26 16.06 -6.80
N ARG A 31 3.49 14.78 -6.51
CA ARG A 31 4.00 13.77 -7.46
C ARG A 31 2.96 12.71 -7.82
N GLY A 32 1.69 13.08 -7.89
CA GLY A 32 0.65 12.17 -8.37
C GLY A 32 0.96 11.64 -9.77
N ALA A 33 0.56 10.39 -10.03
CA ALA A 33 0.64 9.85 -11.40
C ALA A 33 -0.14 10.75 -12.37
N ILE A 34 0.35 10.87 -13.60
CA ILE A 34 -0.37 11.58 -14.66
C ILE A 34 -1.51 10.67 -15.11
N ILE A 35 -2.74 10.99 -14.71
CA ILE A 35 -3.94 10.23 -15.08
C ILE A 35 -4.59 10.91 -16.27
N ASP A 36 -4.70 10.20 -17.38
CA ASP A 36 -5.37 10.65 -18.59
C ASP A 36 -6.63 9.82 -18.82
N SER A 37 -7.80 10.48 -18.74
CA SER A 37 -9.11 9.86 -18.93
C SER A 37 -9.43 9.55 -20.40
N GLY A 38 -8.66 10.11 -21.35
CA GLY A 38 -8.77 9.81 -22.77
C GLY A 38 -8.06 8.53 -23.20
N LEU A 39 -7.23 7.94 -22.33
CA LEU A 39 -6.53 6.68 -22.61
C LEU A 39 -7.46 5.47 -22.51
N GLN A 40 -7.19 4.47 -23.33
CA GLN A 40 -7.83 3.17 -23.24
C GLN A 40 -7.60 2.56 -21.85
N ALA A 41 -8.63 1.94 -21.29
CA ALA A 41 -8.60 1.40 -19.93
C ALA A 41 -7.44 0.39 -19.71
N LEU A 42 -7.18 -0.49 -20.68
CA LEU A 42 -5.97 -1.32 -20.73
C LEU A 42 -5.41 -1.31 -22.16
N PRO A 43 -4.14 -0.91 -22.38
CA PRO A 43 -3.55 -0.84 -23.71
C PRO A 43 -3.52 -2.17 -24.45
N ASP A 44 -3.32 -3.28 -23.73
CA ASP A 44 -3.09 -4.61 -24.32
C ASP A 44 -4.38 -5.44 -24.53
N ILE A 45 -5.56 -4.89 -24.20
CA ILE A 45 -6.84 -5.60 -24.30
C ILE A 45 -7.85 -4.77 -25.06
N GLU A 46 -8.38 -5.33 -26.15
CA GLU A 46 -9.41 -4.71 -26.99
C GLU A 46 -10.66 -4.31 -26.17
N PRO A 47 -11.28 -3.14 -26.43
CA PRO A 47 -12.37 -2.63 -25.61
C PRO A 47 -13.58 -3.57 -25.51
N GLN A 48 -13.94 -4.27 -26.59
CA GLN A 48 -15.05 -5.23 -26.60
C GLN A 48 -14.74 -6.46 -25.73
N GLN A 49 -13.50 -6.98 -25.84
CA GLN A 49 -13.04 -8.08 -24.99
C GLN A 49 -13.00 -7.64 -23.52
N LEU A 50 -12.50 -6.44 -23.23
CA LEU A 50 -12.47 -5.89 -21.88
C LEU A 50 -13.87 -5.76 -21.27
N GLN A 51 -14.86 -5.33 -22.05
CA GLN A 51 -16.25 -5.25 -21.59
C GLN A 51 -16.81 -6.64 -21.24
N ALA A 52 -16.56 -7.64 -22.09
CA ALA A 52 -16.99 -9.02 -21.82
C ALA A 52 -16.30 -9.61 -20.57
N LEU A 53 -15.00 -9.36 -20.41
CA LEU A 53 -14.24 -9.79 -19.23
C LEU A 53 -14.77 -9.17 -17.94
N ARG A 54 -15.04 -7.86 -17.95
CA ARG A 54 -15.65 -7.15 -16.81
C ARG A 54 -17.03 -7.68 -16.46
N ALA A 55 -17.87 -7.96 -17.46
CA ALA A 55 -19.19 -8.53 -17.23
C ALA A 55 -19.10 -9.91 -16.58
N ARG A 56 -18.21 -10.78 -17.08
CA ARG A 56 -17.98 -12.10 -16.49
C ARG A 56 -17.43 -12.01 -15.08
N GLU A 57 -16.44 -11.15 -14.87
CA GLU A 57 -15.83 -10.90 -13.56
C GLU A 57 -16.87 -10.41 -12.53
N ALA A 58 -17.74 -9.48 -12.91
CA ALA A 58 -18.81 -8.97 -12.05
C ALA A 58 -19.76 -10.09 -11.57
N LEU A 59 -20.06 -11.08 -12.43
CA LEU A 59 -20.87 -12.24 -12.06
C LEU A 59 -20.16 -13.14 -11.05
N ILE A 60 -18.83 -13.30 -11.18
CA ILE A 60 -18.03 -14.14 -10.28
C ILE A 60 -17.92 -13.53 -8.89
N ILE A 61 -17.76 -12.21 -8.78
CA ILE A 61 -17.57 -11.53 -7.49
C ILE A 61 -18.87 -11.19 -6.77
N LYS A 62 -20.00 -11.09 -7.49
CA LYS A 62 -21.32 -10.76 -6.90
C LYS A 62 -21.71 -11.60 -5.67
N PRO A 63 -21.45 -12.93 -5.61
CA PRO A 63 -21.73 -13.72 -4.41
C PRO A 63 -20.89 -13.33 -3.18
N LEU A 64 -19.82 -12.55 -3.37
CA LEU A 64 -18.91 -12.10 -2.31
C LEU A 64 -19.29 -10.73 -1.72
N ASP A 65 -20.31 -10.06 -2.26
CA ASP A 65 -20.72 -8.71 -1.81
C ASP A 65 -21.38 -8.69 -0.42
N SER A 66 -21.70 -9.85 0.14
CA SER A 66 -22.22 -9.94 1.51
C SER A 66 -21.12 -9.70 2.55
N GLN A 67 -21.48 -9.16 3.71
CA GLN A 67 -20.54 -8.87 4.80
C GLN A 67 -19.77 -10.11 5.29
N ASP A 68 -20.39 -11.29 5.25
CA ASP A 68 -19.74 -12.57 5.55
C ASP A 68 -20.12 -13.62 4.49
N PRO A 69 -19.40 -13.66 3.36
CA PRO A 69 -19.70 -14.60 2.28
C PRO A 69 -19.34 -16.02 2.71
N LEU A 70 -20.19 -16.98 2.36
CA LEU A 70 -19.95 -18.39 2.66
C LEU A 70 -18.58 -18.82 2.10
N ARG A 71 -17.82 -19.61 2.88
CA ARG A 71 -16.51 -20.13 2.45
C ARG A 71 -16.57 -20.81 1.08
N GLU A 72 -17.61 -21.60 0.83
CA GLU A 72 -17.85 -22.26 -0.45
C GLU A 72 -18.00 -21.26 -1.61
N ALA A 73 -18.68 -20.13 -1.39
CA ALA A 73 -18.82 -19.07 -2.39
C ALA A 73 -17.46 -18.42 -2.69
N VAL A 74 -16.63 -18.20 -1.66
CA VAL A 74 -15.27 -17.67 -1.81
C VAL A 74 -14.37 -18.62 -2.59
N GLU A 75 -14.39 -19.91 -2.25
CA GLU A 75 -13.63 -20.96 -2.94
C GLU A 75 -14.07 -21.11 -4.40
N ASN A 76 -15.38 -21.10 -4.67
CA ASN A 76 -15.93 -21.13 -6.01
C ASN A 76 -15.50 -19.91 -6.84
N ALA A 77 -15.56 -18.70 -6.26
CA ALA A 77 -15.08 -17.50 -6.93
C ALA A 77 -13.58 -17.59 -7.29
N ILE A 78 -12.73 -18.15 -6.41
CA ILE A 78 -11.30 -18.37 -6.69
C ILE A 78 -11.11 -19.33 -7.87
N VAL A 79 -11.90 -20.41 -7.95
CA VAL A 79 -11.87 -21.36 -9.07
C VAL A 79 -12.26 -20.65 -10.37
N GLN A 80 -13.40 -19.97 -10.40
CA GLN A 80 -13.88 -19.27 -11.60
C GLN A 80 -12.93 -18.15 -12.06
N LEU A 81 -12.32 -17.42 -11.13
CA LEU A 81 -11.29 -16.42 -11.45
C LEU A 81 -10.01 -17.08 -11.99
N THR A 82 -9.69 -18.29 -11.54
CA THR A 82 -8.56 -19.05 -12.08
C THR A 82 -8.84 -19.50 -13.51
N GLU A 83 -10.03 -20.03 -13.80
CA GLU A 83 -10.44 -20.37 -15.17
C GLU A 83 -10.48 -19.14 -16.11
N LEU A 84 -10.88 -17.98 -15.58
CA LEU A 84 -10.84 -16.72 -16.32
C LEU A 84 -9.41 -16.34 -16.70
N LEU A 85 -8.46 -16.55 -15.79
CA LEU A 85 -7.04 -16.26 -15.99
C LEU A 85 -6.34 -17.28 -16.89
N ASP A 86 -6.76 -18.54 -16.87
CA ASP A 86 -6.24 -19.57 -17.77
C ASP A 86 -6.52 -19.21 -19.24
N THR A 87 -7.66 -18.55 -19.49
CA THR A 87 -8.05 -18.09 -20.83
C THR A 87 -7.58 -16.66 -21.14
N ASN A 88 -7.33 -15.83 -20.12
CA ASN A 88 -6.98 -14.41 -20.28
C ASN A 88 -5.84 -14.02 -19.31
N PRO A 89 -4.61 -14.56 -19.48
CA PRO A 89 -3.53 -14.39 -18.51
C PRO A 89 -3.01 -12.96 -18.39
N ALA A 90 -3.32 -12.09 -19.36
CA ALA A 90 -2.96 -10.68 -19.38
C ALA A 90 -4.01 -9.77 -18.72
N TYR A 91 -5.09 -10.30 -18.13
CA TYR A 91 -6.15 -9.49 -17.52
C TYR A 91 -5.86 -9.17 -16.03
N PRO A 92 -5.38 -7.96 -15.69
CA PRO A 92 -4.92 -7.63 -14.33
C PRO A 92 -6.01 -7.65 -13.25
N SER A 93 -7.24 -7.30 -13.61
CA SER A 93 -8.36 -7.20 -12.65
C SER A 93 -8.74 -8.56 -12.07
N ALA A 94 -8.66 -9.63 -12.87
CA ALA A 94 -8.96 -10.97 -12.38
C ALA A 94 -7.94 -11.44 -11.31
N TYR A 95 -6.64 -11.10 -11.47
CA TYR A 95 -5.66 -11.33 -10.40
C TYR A 95 -6.00 -10.55 -9.14
N MET A 96 -6.40 -9.27 -9.27
CA MET A 96 -6.79 -8.43 -8.13
C MET A 96 -7.95 -9.05 -7.35
N ASN A 97 -9.01 -9.43 -8.07
CA ASN A 97 -10.20 -10.01 -7.46
C ASN A 97 -9.92 -11.38 -6.84
N ARG A 98 -9.02 -12.18 -7.45
CA ARG A 98 -8.62 -13.48 -6.89
C ARG A 98 -7.81 -13.30 -5.61
N ALA A 99 -6.94 -12.28 -5.57
CA ALA A 99 -6.24 -11.88 -4.35
C ALA A 99 -7.23 -11.46 -3.25
N GLN A 100 -8.23 -10.65 -3.59
CA GLN A 100 -9.25 -10.21 -2.63
C GLN A 100 -10.08 -11.38 -2.10
N ALA A 101 -10.52 -12.31 -2.97
CA ALA A 101 -11.22 -13.52 -2.54
C ALA A 101 -10.37 -14.38 -1.61
N ARG A 102 -9.08 -14.59 -1.92
CA ARG A 102 -8.15 -15.31 -1.03
C ARG A 102 -7.96 -14.63 0.32
N ARG A 103 -7.99 -13.29 0.37
CA ARG A 103 -7.96 -12.55 1.64
C ARG A 103 -9.17 -12.84 2.53
N LEU A 104 -10.36 -13.06 1.95
CA LEU A 104 -11.54 -13.46 2.72
C LEU A 104 -11.31 -14.82 3.42
N LEU A 105 -10.67 -15.79 2.76
CA LEU A 105 -10.30 -17.07 3.39
C LEU A 105 -9.31 -16.90 4.55
N ILE A 106 -8.39 -15.94 4.45
CA ILE A 106 -7.45 -15.61 5.53
C ILE A 106 -8.21 -14.99 6.71
N SER A 107 -9.13 -14.06 6.46
CA SER A 107 -9.93 -13.42 7.52
C SER A 107 -10.87 -14.41 8.23
N GLN A 108 -11.39 -15.41 7.51
CA GLN A 108 -12.28 -16.45 8.04
C GLN A 108 -11.54 -17.57 8.80
N SER A 109 -10.21 -17.63 8.72
CA SER A 109 -9.43 -18.54 9.55
C SER A 109 -9.14 -17.82 10.88
N ASN A 110 -9.71 -18.30 11.99
CA ASN A 110 -9.73 -17.71 13.34
C ASN A 110 -8.34 -17.33 13.92
N HIS A 111 -7.69 -16.31 13.33
CA HIS A 111 -6.41 -15.67 13.70
C HIS A 111 -5.21 -16.59 13.97
N THR A 112 -5.38 -17.90 13.86
CA THR A 112 -4.32 -18.89 13.99
C THR A 112 -3.76 -19.10 12.59
N PHE A 113 -2.59 -18.53 12.33
CA PHE A 113 -1.88 -18.68 11.07
C PHE A 113 -1.43 -20.14 10.89
N HIS A 114 -2.33 -20.99 10.40
CA HIS A 114 -2.02 -22.33 9.93
C HIS A 114 -1.25 -22.27 8.60
N GLU A 115 -0.60 -23.36 8.20
CA GLU A 115 0.13 -23.45 6.91
C GLU A 115 -0.73 -23.04 5.71
N THR A 116 -2.03 -23.35 5.74
CA THR A 116 -3.01 -22.94 4.72
C THR A 116 -3.12 -21.41 4.61
N SER A 117 -3.09 -20.69 5.74
CA SER A 117 -3.09 -19.23 5.76
C SER A 117 -1.80 -18.66 5.16
N VAL A 118 -0.65 -19.31 5.39
CA VAL A 118 0.63 -18.91 4.79
C VAL A 118 0.61 -19.04 3.27
N ARG A 119 0.12 -20.17 2.77
CA ARG A 119 -0.01 -20.41 1.33
C ARG A 119 -0.92 -19.36 0.70
N ASN A 120 -2.06 -19.06 1.34
CA ASN A 120 -2.97 -18.02 0.86
C ASN A 120 -2.31 -16.64 0.85
N VAL A 121 -1.53 -16.28 1.88
CA VAL A 121 -0.77 -15.01 1.88
C VAL A 121 0.20 -14.93 0.71
N GLN A 122 0.96 -15.99 0.44
CA GLN A 122 1.88 -16.03 -0.71
C GLN A 122 1.15 -15.87 -2.04
N LEU A 123 0.03 -16.58 -2.20
CA LEU A 123 -0.80 -16.50 -3.39
C LEU A 123 -1.43 -15.10 -3.59
N VAL A 124 -1.85 -14.45 -2.50
CA VAL A 124 -2.33 -13.06 -2.51
C VAL A 124 -1.23 -12.12 -2.98
N LEU A 125 -0.02 -12.21 -2.41
CA LEU A 125 1.11 -11.36 -2.81
C LEU A 125 1.52 -11.60 -4.27
N SER A 126 1.47 -12.85 -4.73
CA SER A 126 1.74 -13.22 -6.13
C SER A 126 0.71 -12.60 -7.08
N ASP A 127 -0.58 -12.72 -6.78
CA ASP A 127 -1.65 -12.14 -7.60
C ASP A 127 -1.55 -10.62 -7.66
N LEU A 128 -1.35 -9.95 -6.51
CA LEU A 128 -1.21 -8.49 -6.46
C LEU A 128 0.03 -8.00 -7.21
N THR A 129 1.14 -8.74 -7.13
CA THR A 129 2.33 -8.46 -7.93
C THR A 129 2.02 -8.59 -9.41
N LYS A 130 1.26 -9.61 -9.80
CA LYS A 130 0.87 -9.78 -11.21
C LYS A 130 -0.07 -8.69 -11.70
N THR A 131 -1.01 -8.23 -10.87
CA THR A 131 -1.83 -7.06 -11.18
C THR A 131 -0.95 -5.83 -11.43
N ILE A 132 0.04 -5.58 -10.58
CA ILE A 132 0.95 -4.44 -10.73
C ILE A 132 1.76 -4.57 -12.01
N GLU A 133 2.36 -5.72 -12.29
CA GLU A 133 3.15 -5.95 -13.51
C GLU A 133 2.35 -5.69 -14.78
N LEU A 134 1.10 -6.15 -14.83
CA LEU A 134 0.23 -6.04 -16.00
C LEU A 134 -0.43 -4.67 -16.15
N ALA A 135 -0.66 -3.94 -15.05
CA ALA A 135 -1.29 -2.62 -15.08
C ALA A 135 -0.28 -1.47 -15.14
N ALA A 136 0.99 -1.73 -14.78
CA ALA A 136 2.02 -0.70 -14.69
C ALA A 136 2.32 -0.06 -16.06
N PRO A 137 2.62 1.26 -16.09
CA PRO A 137 3.04 1.92 -17.31
C PRO A 137 4.43 1.43 -17.74
N THR A 138 4.72 1.51 -19.04
CA THR A 138 6.03 1.13 -19.62
C THR A 138 7.18 2.00 -19.10
N SER A 139 6.89 3.21 -18.62
CA SER A 139 7.88 4.08 -17.97
C SER A 139 7.27 4.80 -16.76
N PRO A 140 8.08 5.16 -15.73
CA PRO A 140 7.56 5.83 -14.53
C PRO A 140 6.88 7.17 -14.76
N SER A 141 7.21 7.86 -15.87
CA SER A 141 6.63 9.15 -16.24
C SER A 141 5.52 9.05 -17.28
N ALA A 142 5.23 7.85 -17.79
CA ALA A 142 4.16 7.69 -18.77
C ALA A 142 2.78 7.87 -18.11
N PRO A 143 1.84 8.52 -18.80
CA PRO A 143 0.48 8.65 -18.31
C PRO A 143 -0.20 7.28 -18.23
N VAL A 144 -1.11 7.13 -17.27
CA VAL A 144 -1.92 5.92 -17.08
C VAL A 144 -3.39 6.25 -17.24
N SER A 145 -4.19 5.29 -17.72
CA SER A 145 -5.63 5.45 -17.77
C SER A 145 -6.23 5.53 -16.36
N SER A 146 -7.44 6.07 -16.22
CA SER A 146 -8.14 6.09 -14.93
C SER A 146 -8.34 4.68 -14.35
N PHE A 147 -8.55 3.68 -15.22
CA PHE A 147 -8.69 2.29 -14.77
C PHE A 147 -7.37 1.68 -14.31
N GLN A 148 -6.26 1.95 -15.01
CA GLN A 148 -4.93 1.53 -14.55
C GLN A 148 -4.58 2.16 -13.22
N ALA A 149 -4.84 3.47 -13.03
CA ALA A 149 -4.59 4.15 -11.78
C ALA A 149 -5.41 3.53 -10.62
N GLU A 150 -6.68 3.22 -10.84
CA GLU A 150 -7.52 2.54 -9.83
C GLU A 150 -6.97 1.15 -9.49
N LEU A 151 -6.60 0.34 -10.49
CA LEU A 151 -6.02 -0.97 -10.25
C LEU A 151 -4.69 -0.88 -9.50
N LEU A 152 -3.78 -0.01 -9.94
CA LEU A 152 -2.46 0.15 -9.35
C LEU A 152 -2.56 0.66 -7.91
N SER A 153 -3.37 1.69 -7.67
CA SER A 153 -3.61 2.23 -6.33
C SER A 153 -4.07 1.12 -5.38
N LYS A 154 -5.14 0.39 -5.71
CA LYS A 154 -5.64 -0.73 -4.92
C LYS A 154 -4.60 -1.85 -4.76
N ALA A 155 -3.84 -2.18 -5.80
CA ALA A 155 -2.90 -3.29 -5.79
C ALA A 155 -1.76 -3.03 -4.81
N TYR A 156 -1.16 -1.84 -4.93
CA TYR A 156 -0.11 -1.38 -4.04
C TYR A 156 -0.62 -1.28 -2.60
N THR A 157 -1.78 -0.66 -2.35
CA THR A 157 -2.37 -0.57 -1.01
C THR A 157 -2.60 -1.95 -0.39
N HIS A 158 -3.19 -2.88 -1.14
CA HIS A 158 -3.47 -4.22 -0.64
C HIS A 158 -2.19 -5.00 -0.36
N ARG A 159 -1.19 -4.90 -1.23
CA ARG A 159 0.10 -5.60 -1.07
C ARG A 159 0.84 -5.06 0.15
N ALA A 160 0.89 -3.73 0.29
CA ALA A 160 1.41 -3.04 1.47
C ALA A 160 0.71 -3.48 2.75
N TYR A 161 -0.61 -3.52 2.75
CA TYR A 161 -1.39 -3.91 3.93
C TYR A 161 -1.10 -5.34 4.36
N VAL A 162 -1.05 -6.29 3.42
CA VAL A 162 -0.70 -7.68 3.73
C VAL A 162 0.71 -7.75 4.31
N MET A 163 1.71 -7.12 3.70
CA MET A 163 3.08 -7.09 4.21
C MET A 163 3.16 -6.45 5.61
N HIS A 164 2.46 -5.34 5.82
CA HIS A 164 2.40 -4.65 7.10
C HIS A 164 1.75 -5.49 8.20
N MET A 165 0.67 -6.21 7.88
CA MET A 165 0.02 -7.12 8.82
C MET A 165 0.95 -8.28 9.18
N MET A 166 1.69 -8.80 8.21
CA MET A 166 2.67 -9.88 8.42
C MET A 166 3.93 -9.41 9.17
N SER A 167 4.26 -8.12 9.14
CA SER A 167 5.39 -7.55 9.91
C SER A 167 5.04 -7.32 11.39
N LYS A 168 3.76 -7.37 11.77
CA LYS A 168 3.35 -7.18 13.16
C LYS A 168 3.87 -8.30 14.08
N PRO A 169 4.17 -7.99 15.35
CA PRO A 169 4.52 -8.99 16.35
C PRO A 169 3.42 -10.06 16.48
N GLY A 170 3.80 -11.31 16.71
CA GLY A 170 2.88 -12.44 16.82
C GLY A 170 2.76 -13.29 15.55
N ASN A 171 3.26 -12.80 14.41
CA ASN A 171 3.38 -13.62 13.22
C ASN A 171 4.59 -14.57 13.30
N PRO A 172 4.46 -15.84 12.86
CA PRO A 172 5.58 -16.79 12.87
C PRO A 172 6.79 -16.27 12.09
N SER A 173 7.96 -16.19 12.74
CA SER A 173 9.20 -15.63 12.16
C SER A 173 9.61 -16.33 10.86
N GLY A 174 9.35 -17.64 10.74
CA GLY A 174 9.61 -18.39 9.51
C GLY A 174 8.79 -17.91 8.31
N ILE A 175 7.57 -17.41 8.53
CA ILE A 175 6.75 -16.82 7.46
C ILE A 175 7.31 -15.47 7.06
N VAL A 176 7.59 -14.62 8.05
CA VAL A 176 8.19 -13.30 7.82
C VAL A 176 9.48 -13.43 7.02
N GLN A 177 10.34 -14.39 7.37
CA GLN A 177 11.60 -14.60 6.69
C GLN A 177 11.43 -15.09 5.25
N ARG A 178 10.48 -16.00 5.00
CA ARG A 178 10.15 -16.42 3.63
C ARG A 178 9.61 -15.29 2.78
N LEU A 179 8.72 -14.46 3.32
CA LEU A 179 8.09 -13.36 2.59
C LEU A 179 9.05 -12.19 2.33
N SER A 180 10.01 -11.97 3.23
CA SER A 180 11.04 -10.92 3.11
C SER A 180 12.28 -11.35 2.34
N GLY A 181 12.28 -12.54 1.72
CA GLY A 181 13.46 -13.06 1.00
C GLY A 181 14.69 -13.25 1.89
N GLY A 182 14.49 -13.50 3.20
CA GLY A 182 15.56 -13.65 4.18
C GLY A 182 15.79 -12.43 5.09
N GLY A 183 15.28 -11.25 4.72
CA GLY A 183 15.58 -9.96 5.40
C GLY A 183 14.84 -9.70 6.73
N GLY A 184 13.83 -10.50 7.07
CA GLY A 184 13.09 -10.41 8.32
C GLY A 184 12.04 -9.29 8.35
N VAL A 185 11.64 -8.89 9.57
CA VAL A 185 10.52 -7.96 9.82
C VAL A 185 10.78 -6.58 9.22
N GLN A 186 11.99 -6.04 9.39
CA GLN A 186 12.33 -4.70 8.92
C GLN A 186 12.23 -4.58 7.40
N THR A 187 12.76 -5.55 6.66
CA THR A 187 12.62 -5.59 5.20
C THR A 187 11.16 -5.63 4.77
N LEU A 188 10.31 -6.36 5.50
CA LEU A 188 8.88 -6.42 5.20
C LEU A 188 8.16 -5.10 5.48
N GLU A 189 8.55 -4.38 6.55
CA GLU A 189 8.07 -3.02 6.82
C GLU A 189 8.50 -2.02 5.73
N ASP A 190 9.74 -2.11 5.27
CA ASP A 190 10.27 -1.25 4.21
C ASP A 190 9.55 -1.51 2.88
N MET A 191 9.31 -2.78 2.54
CA MET A 191 8.51 -3.16 1.36
C MET A 191 7.08 -2.62 1.47
N ALA A 192 6.44 -2.76 2.63
CA ALA A 192 5.10 -2.22 2.87
C ALA A 192 5.07 -0.69 2.74
N SER A 193 6.07 0.01 3.29
CA SER A 193 6.15 1.47 3.21
C SER A 193 6.28 1.96 1.77
N ARG A 194 7.12 1.29 0.96
CA ARG A 194 7.26 1.58 -0.47
C ARG A 194 5.95 1.37 -1.23
N ASP A 195 5.24 0.29 -0.96
CA ASP A 195 3.96 0.03 -1.62
C ASP A 195 2.88 1.01 -1.18
N PHE A 196 2.79 1.40 0.10
CA PHE A 196 1.86 2.46 0.51
C PHE A 196 2.16 3.79 -0.19
N PHE A 197 3.43 4.15 -0.33
CA PHE A 197 3.83 5.32 -1.10
C PHE A 197 3.32 5.23 -2.53
N MET A 198 3.57 4.13 -3.24
CA MET A 198 3.09 3.93 -4.61
C MET A 198 1.56 3.95 -4.71
N GLY A 199 0.84 3.32 -3.77
CA GLY A 199 -0.62 3.38 -3.71
C GLY A 199 -1.13 4.82 -3.59
N GLY A 200 -0.43 5.64 -2.79
CA GLY A 200 -0.72 7.07 -2.64
C GLY A 200 -0.44 7.89 -3.90
N ILE A 201 0.62 7.57 -4.64
CA ILE A 201 0.95 8.20 -5.94
C ILE A 201 -0.18 8.00 -6.96
N TYR A 202 -0.79 6.81 -6.97
CA TYR A 202 -1.93 6.49 -7.84
C TYR A 202 -3.30 6.92 -7.28
N GLY A 203 -3.35 7.50 -6.09
CA GLY A 203 -4.53 8.21 -5.58
C GLY A 203 -5.26 7.57 -4.39
N ASP A 204 -4.76 6.48 -3.80
CA ASP A 204 -5.38 5.87 -2.62
C ASP A 204 -5.14 6.71 -1.36
N ALA A 205 -6.21 7.17 -0.71
CA ALA A 205 -6.14 8.03 0.47
C ALA A 205 -5.59 7.31 1.71
N ILE A 206 -5.98 6.05 1.92
CA ILE A 206 -5.48 5.22 3.03
C ILE A 206 -3.99 4.98 2.83
N ALA A 207 -3.58 4.70 1.60
CA ALA A 207 -2.18 4.50 1.27
C ALA A 207 -1.35 5.77 1.52
N LYS A 208 -1.86 6.96 1.20
CA LYS A 208 -1.18 8.23 1.52
C LYS A 208 -0.93 8.39 3.02
N GLU A 209 -1.95 8.15 3.84
CA GLU A 209 -1.84 8.23 5.29
C GLU A 209 -0.85 7.18 5.83
N MET A 210 -1.00 5.93 5.36
CA MET A 210 -0.14 4.83 5.77
C MET A 210 1.30 5.00 5.28
N ALA A 211 1.54 5.65 4.14
CA ALA A 211 2.89 5.97 3.66
C ALA A 211 3.61 6.91 4.63
N VAL A 212 2.90 7.88 5.20
CA VAL A 212 3.46 8.76 6.24
C VAL A 212 3.69 7.96 7.53
N ALA A 213 2.70 7.18 7.98
CA ALA A 213 2.78 6.43 9.24
C ALA A 213 3.87 5.35 9.24
N THR A 214 4.16 4.75 8.08
CA THR A 214 5.16 3.69 7.93
C THR A 214 6.54 4.20 7.53
N ASN A 215 6.69 5.49 7.22
CA ASN A 215 7.95 6.07 6.77
C ASN A 215 9.06 5.93 7.85
N PRO A 216 10.16 5.20 7.56
CA PRO A 216 11.22 4.96 8.54
C PRO A 216 11.90 6.27 9.00
N TYR A 217 11.99 7.27 8.12
CA TYR A 217 12.54 8.58 8.47
C TYR A 217 11.63 9.31 9.44
N ALA A 218 10.31 9.32 9.19
CA ALA A 218 9.34 9.94 10.09
C ALA A 218 9.35 9.27 11.48
N LYS A 219 9.44 7.93 11.53
CA LYS A 219 9.58 7.17 12.79
C LYS A 219 10.85 7.55 13.55
N MET A 220 12.00 7.62 12.86
CA MET A 220 13.27 7.97 13.49
C MET A 220 13.28 9.41 14.03
N CYS A 221 12.86 10.38 13.22
CA CYS A 221 12.76 11.78 13.63
C CYS A 221 11.80 11.93 14.82
N GLY A 222 10.63 11.27 14.77
CA GLY A 222 9.67 11.27 15.88
C GLY A 222 10.24 10.68 17.17
N ALA A 223 11.04 9.61 17.08
CA ALA A 223 11.70 9.01 18.24
C ALA A 223 12.75 9.96 18.85
N ILE A 224 13.57 10.61 18.01
CA ILE A 224 14.58 11.59 18.45
C ILE A 224 13.91 12.78 19.15
N VAL A 225 12.88 13.36 18.54
CA VAL A 225 12.15 14.50 19.12
C VAL A 225 11.47 14.11 20.43
N LYS A 226 10.85 12.92 20.49
CA LYS A 226 10.23 12.42 21.72
C LYS A 226 11.24 12.24 22.85
N GLU A 227 12.44 11.77 22.53
CA GLU A 227 13.50 11.59 23.53
C GLU A 227 14.06 12.93 24.00
N ALA A 228 14.29 13.89 23.10
CA ALA A 228 14.69 15.25 23.46
C ALA A 228 13.67 15.93 24.38
N LEU A 229 12.37 15.83 24.08
CA LEU A 229 11.30 16.38 24.92
C LEU A 229 11.23 15.72 26.31
N LYS A 230 11.42 14.40 26.40
CA LYS A 230 11.51 13.73 27.70
C LYS A 230 12.68 14.24 28.53
N GLN A 231 13.84 14.45 27.90
CA GLN A 231 15.01 14.99 28.56
C GLN A 231 14.72 16.39 29.09
N GLU A 232 14.09 17.27 28.31
CA GLU A 232 13.69 18.61 28.77
C GLU A 232 12.70 18.58 29.95
N ILE A 233 11.69 17.70 29.90
CA ILE A 233 10.73 17.55 31.00
C ILE A 233 11.44 17.03 32.27
N SER A 234 12.31 16.03 32.14
CA SER A 234 13.06 15.50 33.28
C SER A 234 13.98 16.57 33.91
N HIS A 235 14.68 17.34 33.06
CA HIS A 235 15.58 18.41 33.50
C HIS A 235 14.82 19.60 34.12
N SER A 236 13.58 19.84 33.71
CA SER A 236 12.67 20.85 34.28
C SER A 236 12.09 20.44 35.64
N LEU A 237 11.89 19.14 35.86
CA LEU A 237 11.44 18.60 37.15
C LEU A 237 12.58 18.58 38.17
N ASP A 238 13.81 18.25 37.75
CA ASP A 238 15.01 18.23 38.60
C ASP A 238 15.45 19.63 39.05
N SER A 239 15.25 20.66 38.22
CA SER A 239 15.55 22.04 38.58
C SER A 239 14.56 22.62 39.61
N ARG A 240 13.28 22.22 39.55
CA ARG A 240 12.26 22.62 40.55
C ARG A 240 12.40 21.92 41.90
N GLY A 241 13.10 20.79 41.96
CA GLY A 241 13.39 20.07 43.21
C GLY A 241 14.57 20.64 44.01
N LYS A 242 15.36 21.57 43.44
CA LYS A 242 16.50 22.22 44.10
C LYS A 242 16.17 23.59 44.72
N ASP A 243 14.95 24.08 44.51
CA ASP A 243 14.45 25.36 45.03
C ASP A 243 13.53 25.20 46.26
N LEU A 244 13.52 24.02 46.90
CA LEU A 244 12.89 23.72 48.20
C LEU A 244 13.96 23.27 49.21
#